data_AF-A0A067QDN0-F1
#
_entry.id   AF-A0A067QDN0-F1
#
_cell.length_a   1.000
_cell.length_b   1.000
_cell.length_c   1.000
_cell.angle_alpha   90.00
_cell.angle_beta   90.00
_cell.angle_gamma   90.00
#
_symmetry.space_group_name_H-M   'P 1'
#
loop_
_entity.id
_entity.type
_entity.pdbx_description
1 polymer ?
#
loop_
_entity_poly.entity_id
_entity_poly.type
_entity_poly.pdbx_seq_one_letter_code
_entity_poly.pdbx_strand_id
1 'polypeptide(L)'
;MIEKKEEYLQKKIDEEMKKAKANAVSNKNVAKQALLRKRAHEQELDRLSGTRLQLETQVNTLESANLNAETMQAMKKGADALKAIHGPMNMDKVDATMSAIQEQREIANEISEAISNPVGAGLDFDEEELKNELAELEEEELNKRLMDADHVPLHAPAGRMKSPEIHIAEEDDEEAQLKELQAALAM
;
A
#
# COMPACT_ATOMS: atom_id res chain seq x y z
N MET A 1 24.29 17.13 36.38
CA MET A 1 24.42 17.99 37.61
C MET A 1 23.30 17.69 38.60
N ILE A 2 22.07 17.52 38.11
CA ILE A 2 20.91 17.14 38.93
C ILE A 2 21.12 15.77 39.58
N GLU A 3 21.59 14.74 38.85
CA GLU A 3 21.80 13.41 39.46
C GLU A 3 22.82 13.45 40.59
N LYS A 4 23.94 14.16 40.42
CA LYS A 4 24.94 14.35 41.48
C LYS A 4 24.35 15.00 42.74
N LYS A 5 23.37 15.91 42.58
CA LYS A 5 22.68 16.55 43.69
C LYS A 5 21.65 15.60 44.33
N GLU A 6 20.95 14.79 43.53
CA GLU A 6 20.07 13.71 44.02
C GLU A 6 20.86 12.70 44.87
N GLU A 7 22.00 12.22 44.37
CA GLU A 7 22.89 11.30 45.11
C GLU A 7 23.40 11.91 46.42
N TYR A 8 23.75 13.21 46.39
CA TYR A 8 24.20 13.91 47.60
C TYR A 8 23.09 14.01 48.65
N LEU A 9 21.86 14.38 48.23
CA LEU A 9 20.70 14.44 49.12
C LEU A 9 20.35 13.06 49.67
N GLN A 10 20.44 12.01 48.85
CA GLN A 10 20.22 10.62 49.28
C GLN A 10 21.23 10.22 50.37
N LYS A 11 22.52 10.53 50.20
CA LYS A 11 23.54 10.29 51.23
C LYS A 11 23.23 11.03 52.53
N LYS A 12 22.74 12.28 52.46
CA LYS A 12 22.34 13.05 53.64
C LYS A 12 21.12 12.45 54.35
N ILE A 13 20.14 11.96 53.59
CA ILE A 13 18.98 11.24 54.13
C ILE A 13 19.44 10.00 54.91
N ASP A 14 20.36 9.22 54.34
CA ASP A 14 20.89 8.02 54.99
C ASP A 14 21.71 8.34 56.26
N GLU A 15 22.51 9.40 56.23
CA GLU A 15 23.27 9.89 57.39
C GLU A 15 22.34 10.32 58.53
N GLU A 16 21.32 11.13 58.25
CA GLU A 16 20.36 11.59 59.26
C GLU A 16 19.50 10.42 59.79
N MET A 17 19.17 9.45 58.94
CA MET A 17 18.50 8.22 59.35
C MET A 17 19.36 7.39 60.33
N LYS A 18 20.66 7.22 60.04
CA LYS A 18 21.61 6.55 60.94
C LYS A 18 21.71 7.27 62.28
N LYS A 19 21.82 8.61 62.29
CA LYS A 19 21.85 9.42 63.51
C LYS A 19 20.56 9.29 64.32
N ALA A 20 19.40 9.28 63.66
CA ALA A 20 18.12 9.09 64.31
C ALA A 20 18.03 7.72 64.99
N LYS A 21 18.44 6.64 64.30
CA LYS A 21 18.47 5.28 64.87
C LYS A 21 19.41 5.16 66.07
N ALA A 22 20.62 5.72 65.97
CA ALA A 22 21.61 5.66 67.04
C ALA A 22 21.17 6.38 68.33
N ASN A 23 20.31 7.41 68.21
CA ASN A 23 19.84 8.21 69.35
C ASN A 23 18.39 7.91 69.76
N ALA A 24 17.73 6.92 69.13
CA ALA A 24 16.30 6.67 69.32
C ALA A 24 15.91 6.34 70.77
N VAL A 25 16.79 5.61 71.48
CA VAL A 25 16.57 5.19 72.88
C VAL A 25 17.29 6.10 73.87
N SER A 26 18.50 6.56 73.53
CA SER A 26 19.38 7.33 74.42
C SER A 26 19.04 8.82 74.48
N ASN A 27 18.70 9.45 73.35
CA ASN A 27 18.41 10.89 73.30
C ASN A 27 17.35 11.23 72.25
N LYS A 28 16.09 11.17 72.68
CA LYS A 28 14.90 11.40 71.85
C LYS A 28 14.89 12.78 71.18
N ASN A 29 15.47 13.82 71.80
CA ASN A 29 15.51 15.16 71.22
C ASN A 29 16.42 15.22 69.99
N VAL A 30 17.60 14.60 70.06
CA VAL A 30 18.53 14.50 68.93
C VAL A 30 17.93 13.64 67.81
N ALA A 31 17.29 12.52 68.15
CA ALA A 31 16.61 11.68 67.16
C ALA A 31 15.48 12.44 66.43
N LYS A 32 14.67 13.22 67.16
CA LYS A 32 13.61 14.05 66.57
C LYS A 32 14.17 15.12 65.61
N GLN A 33 15.27 15.77 65.99
CA GLN A 33 15.92 16.77 65.12
C GLN A 33 16.51 16.13 63.86
N ALA A 34 17.12 14.95 63.96
CA ALA A 34 17.64 14.20 62.81
C ALA A 34 16.51 13.79 61.85
N LEU A 35 15.37 13.34 62.38
CA LEU A 35 14.19 13.03 61.55
C LEU A 35 13.59 14.25 60.84
N LEU A 36 13.61 15.43 61.46
CA LEU A 36 13.20 16.68 60.81
C LEU A 36 14.12 17.04 59.64
N ARG A 37 15.44 16.93 59.83
CA ARG A 37 16.42 17.16 58.75
C ARG A 37 16.27 16.15 57.61
N LYS A 38 16.08 14.87 57.95
CA LYS A 38 15.77 13.82 56.97
C LYS A 38 14.57 14.20 56.11
N ARG A 39 13.44 14.58 56.72
CA ARG A 39 12.23 14.97 55.98
C ARG A 39 12.46 16.19 55.07
N ALA A 40 13.24 17.17 55.51
CA ALA A 40 13.57 18.32 54.68
C ALA A 40 14.39 17.92 53.43
N HIS A 41 15.36 17.01 53.57
CA HIS A 41 16.12 16.48 52.44
C HIS A 41 15.27 15.61 51.50
N GLU A 42 14.34 14.82 52.03
CA GLU A 42 13.37 14.05 51.22
C GLU A 42 12.48 14.98 50.37
N GLN A 43 11.96 16.06 50.97
CA GLN A 43 11.18 17.05 50.23
C GLN A 43 11.99 17.75 49.13
N GLU A 44 13.27 18.06 49.40
CA GLU A 44 14.14 18.64 48.38
C GLU A 44 14.41 17.65 47.24
N LEU A 45 14.60 16.36 47.56
CA LEU A 45 14.82 15.28 46.58
C LEU A 45 13.59 15.07 45.70
N ASP A 46 12.38 15.08 46.27
CA ASP A 46 11.12 14.96 45.52
C ASP A 46 10.94 16.14 44.56
N ARG A 47 11.21 17.37 45.03
CA ARG A 47 11.15 18.56 44.18
C ARG A 47 12.15 18.48 43.02
N LEU A 48 13.35 17.96 43.30
CA LEU A 48 14.40 17.81 42.30
C LEU A 48 14.02 16.76 41.25
N SER A 49 13.45 15.63 41.68
CA SER A 49 12.93 14.59 40.80
C SER A 49 11.83 15.11 39.88
N GLY A 50 10.88 15.89 40.42
CA GLY A 50 9.83 16.53 39.62
C GLY A 50 10.39 17.52 38.60
N THR A 51 11.41 18.29 38.99
CA THR A 51 12.12 19.21 38.07
C THR A 51 12.83 18.43 36.95
N ARG A 52 13.43 17.28 37.27
CA ARG A 52 14.11 16.42 36.29
C ARG A 52 13.14 15.90 35.24
N LEU A 53 12.00 15.35 35.66
CA LEU A 53 10.94 14.87 34.75
C LEU A 53 10.44 15.99 33.83
N GLN A 54 10.28 17.20 34.38
CA GLN A 54 9.88 18.36 33.59
C GLN A 54 10.93 18.73 32.53
N LEU A 55 12.22 18.69 32.88
CA LEU A 55 13.31 18.94 31.95
C LEU A 55 13.40 17.85 30.87
N GLU A 56 13.27 16.58 31.24
CA GLU A 56 13.23 15.45 30.29
C GLU A 56 12.09 15.63 29.27
N THR A 57 10.90 16.03 29.73
CA THR A 57 9.76 16.33 28.86
C THR A 57 10.05 17.50 27.92
N GLN A 58 10.71 18.55 28.40
CA GLN A 58 11.12 19.70 27.58
C GLN A 58 12.15 19.31 26.52
N VAL A 59 13.13 18.46 26.86
CA VAL A 59 14.11 17.94 25.91
C VAL A 59 13.42 17.18 24.78
N ASN A 60 12.55 16.22 25.12
CA ASN A 60 11.79 15.47 24.11
C ASN A 60 10.95 16.38 23.21
N THR A 61 10.35 17.42 23.80
CA THR A 61 9.56 18.42 23.05
C THR A 61 10.45 19.21 22.09
N LEU A 62 11.64 19.64 22.53
CA LEU A 62 12.61 20.36 21.70
C LEU A 62 13.15 19.49 20.57
N GLU A 63 13.46 18.22 20.84
CA GLU A 63 13.91 17.27 19.83
C GLU A 63 12.83 17.06 18.75
N SER A 64 11.58 16.87 19.16
CA SER A 64 10.46 16.74 18.23
C SER A 64 10.22 18.02 17.43
N ALA A 65 10.32 19.20 18.07
CA ALA A 65 10.21 20.48 17.39
C ALA A 65 11.34 20.68 16.36
N ASN A 66 12.57 20.26 16.68
CA ASN A 66 13.70 20.36 15.77
C ASN A 66 13.53 19.44 14.54
N LEU A 67 13.11 18.19 14.76
CA LEU A 67 12.81 17.26 13.66
C LEU A 67 11.69 17.78 12.76
N ASN A 68 10.64 18.37 13.34
CA ASN A 68 9.58 19.00 12.58
C ASN A 68 10.08 20.20 11.78
N ALA A 69 10.96 21.03 12.36
CA ALA A 69 11.56 22.17 11.66
C ALA A 69 12.43 21.71 10.48
N GLU A 70 13.25 20.67 10.66
CA GLU A 70 14.06 20.08 9.58
C GLU A 70 13.19 19.48 8.47
N THR A 71 12.14 18.75 8.85
CA THR A 71 11.16 18.20 7.90
C THR A 71 10.50 19.31 7.08
N MET A 72 10.05 20.37 7.73
CA MET A 72 9.46 21.54 7.06
C MET A 72 10.47 22.22 6.11
N GLN A 73 11.74 22.31 6.51
CA GLN A 73 12.79 22.85 5.64
C GLN A 73 13.04 21.97 4.42
N ALA A 74 13.05 20.64 4.58
CA ALA A 74 13.16 19.69 3.48
C ALA A 74 11.96 19.78 2.53
N MET A 75 10.74 19.86 3.07
CA MET A 75 9.52 20.07 2.29
C MET A 75 9.57 21.37 1.49
N LYS A 76 10.04 22.47 2.10
CA LYS A 76 10.22 23.75 1.41
C LYS A 76 11.19 23.63 0.24
N LYS A 77 12.35 23.00 0.45
CA LYS A 77 13.32 22.74 -0.64
C LYS A 77 12.70 21.91 -1.77
N GLY A 78 11.93 20.88 -1.43
CA GLY A 78 11.20 20.06 -2.40
C GLY A 78 10.17 20.88 -3.18
N ALA A 79 9.39 21.71 -2.50
CA ALA A 79 8.42 22.61 -3.14
C ALA A 79 9.11 23.63 -4.06
N ASP A 80 10.23 24.21 -3.65
CA ASP A 80 11.02 25.14 -4.47
C ASP A 80 11.58 24.43 -5.71
N ALA A 81 12.08 23.20 -5.57
CA ALA A 81 12.54 22.39 -6.71
C ALA A 81 11.40 22.05 -7.67
N LEU A 82 10.24 21.64 -7.17
CA LEU A 82 9.04 21.41 -8.00
C LEU A 82 8.60 22.68 -8.72
N LYS A 83 8.64 23.83 -8.04
CA LYS A 83 8.35 25.12 -8.64
C LYS A 83 9.37 25.50 -9.72
N ALA A 84 10.63 25.12 -9.58
CA ALA A 84 11.63 25.35 -10.62
C ALA A 84 11.44 24.42 -11.84
N ILE A 85 11.01 23.18 -11.63
CA ILE A 85 10.72 22.22 -12.72
C ILE A 85 9.44 22.61 -13.47
N HIS A 86 8.37 22.94 -12.74
CA HIS A 86 7.07 23.28 -13.33
C HIS A 86 6.93 24.77 -13.70
N GLY A 87 7.73 25.65 -13.11
CA GLY A 87 7.67 27.10 -13.35
C GLY A 87 7.83 27.50 -14.82
N PRO A 88 8.77 26.92 -15.57
CA PRO A 88 8.88 27.11 -17.01
C PRO A 88 7.85 26.36 -17.85
N MET A 89 7.12 25.40 -17.23
CA MET A 89 6.06 24.57 -17.81
C MET A 89 4.70 25.16 -17.42
N ASN A 90 4.55 26.46 -17.65
CA ASN A 90 3.29 27.19 -17.48
C ASN A 90 2.19 26.52 -18.34
N MET A 91 0.97 26.42 -17.79
CA MET A 91 -0.21 25.85 -18.48
C MET A 91 -0.33 26.40 -19.91
N ASP A 92 -0.12 27.71 -20.10
CA ASP A 92 -0.15 28.37 -21.41
C ASP A 92 0.84 27.79 -22.43
N LYS A 93 2.03 27.34 -21.99
CA LYS A 93 3.02 26.70 -22.88
C LYS A 93 2.69 25.25 -23.16
N VAL A 94 2.11 24.54 -22.20
CA VAL A 94 1.63 23.18 -22.41
C VAL A 94 0.47 23.21 -23.42
N ASP A 95 -0.48 24.11 -23.25
CA ASP A 95 -1.60 24.32 -24.17
C ASP A 95 -1.10 24.72 -25.56
N ALA A 96 -0.15 25.66 -25.67
CA ALA A 96 0.46 26.03 -26.94
C ALA A 96 1.19 24.87 -27.63
N THR A 97 1.89 24.01 -26.86
CA THR A 97 2.58 22.83 -27.39
C THR A 97 1.58 21.78 -27.86
N MET A 98 0.49 21.55 -27.11
CA MET A 98 -0.58 20.62 -27.49
C MET A 98 -1.33 21.12 -28.73
N SER A 99 -1.60 22.42 -28.84
CA SER A 99 -2.17 23.02 -30.06
C SER A 99 -1.23 22.85 -31.27
N ALA A 100 0.08 23.08 -31.11
CA ALA A 100 1.05 22.89 -32.18
C ALA A 100 1.15 21.41 -32.62
N ILE A 101 1.08 20.46 -31.68
CA ILE A 101 1.04 19.01 -32.00
C ILE A 101 -0.23 18.68 -32.80
N GLN A 102 -1.38 19.21 -32.39
CA GLN A 102 -2.65 18.98 -33.08
C GLN A 102 -2.62 19.55 -34.50
N GLU A 103 -2.12 20.78 -34.67
CA GLU A 103 -1.93 21.43 -35.97
C GLU A 103 -0.98 20.64 -36.87
N GLN A 104 0.15 20.16 -36.35
CA GLN A 104 1.08 19.33 -37.12
C GLN A 104 0.48 17.97 -37.50
N ARG A 105 -0.36 17.39 -36.65
CA ARG A 105 -1.09 16.16 -36.96
C ARG A 105 -2.12 16.38 -38.06
N GLU A 106 -2.83 17.51 -38.04
CA GLU A 106 -3.77 17.91 -39.10
C GLU A 106 -3.04 18.12 -40.43
N ILE A 107 -1.92 18.83 -40.42
CA ILE A 107 -1.05 18.99 -41.61
C ILE A 107 -0.56 17.63 -42.13
N ALA A 108 -0.12 16.73 -41.24
CA ALA A 108 0.33 15.40 -41.64
C ALA A 108 -0.80 14.58 -42.28
N ASN A 109 -2.03 14.70 -41.76
CA ASN A 109 -3.20 14.06 -42.34
C ASN A 109 -3.56 14.68 -43.70
N GLU A 110 -3.55 16.01 -43.83
CA GLU A 110 -3.83 16.71 -45.10
C GLU A 110 -2.78 16.35 -46.17
N ILE A 111 -1.50 16.24 -45.79
CA ILE A 111 -0.44 15.75 -46.67
C ILE A 111 -0.72 14.31 -47.06
N SER A 112 -1.07 13.44 -46.11
CA SER A 112 -1.39 12.05 -46.40
C SER A 112 -2.60 11.93 -47.33
N GLU A 113 -3.63 12.76 -47.15
CA GLU A 113 -4.82 12.78 -48.00
C GLU A 113 -4.50 13.34 -49.39
N ALA A 114 -3.69 14.40 -49.50
CA ALA A 114 -3.25 14.96 -50.77
C ALA A 114 -2.30 14.02 -51.55
N ILE A 115 -1.49 13.22 -50.86
CA ILE A 115 -0.62 12.20 -51.48
C ILE A 115 -1.44 10.96 -51.88
N SER A 116 -2.36 10.52 -51.02
CA SER A 116 -3.19 9.35 -51.29
C SER A 116 -4.31 9.64 -52.30
N ASN A 117 -4.69 10.91 -52.46
CA ASN A 117 -5.72 11.35 -53.39
C ASN A 117 -5.23 12.55 -54.22
N PRO A 118 -4.19 12.37 -55.06
CA PRO A 118 -3.76 13.43 -55.95
C PRO A 118 -4.91 13.69 -56.92
N VAL A 119 -5.49 14.88 -56.81
CA VAL A 119 -6.58 15.41 -57.63
C VAL A 119 -6.50 14.82 -59.05
N GLY A 120 -7.37 13.84 -59.35
CA GLY A 120 -7.52 13.29 -60.70
C GLY A 120 -6.89 11.93 -61.00
N ALA A 121 -6.36 11.17 -60.05
CA ALA A 121 -6.05 9.75 -60.27
C ALA A 121 -7.25 8.86 -59.90
N GLY A 122 -8.29 8.90 -60.74
CA GLY A 122 -9.46 8.03 -60.65
C GLY A 122 -9.08 6.56 -60.74
N LEU A 123 -8.92 5.91 -59.59
CA LEU A 123 -9.11 4.48 -59.45
C LEU A 123 -10.46 4.28 -58.77
N ASP A 124 -11.53 4.46 -59.54
CA ASP A 124 -12.83 3.88 -59.22
C ASP A 124 -12.65 2.36 -59.35
N PHE A 125 -12.20 1.72 -58.27
CA PHE A 125 -12.27 0.27 -58.19
C PHE A 125 -13.75 -0.12 -58.20
N ASP A 126 -14.14 -0.99 -59.13
CA ASP A 126 -15.52 -1.45 -59.21
C ASP A 126 -15.81 -2.32 -57.98
N GLU A 127 -16.71 -1.83 -57.12
CA GLU A 127 -17.10 -2.49 -55.87
C GLU A 127 -17.64 -3.90 -56.11
N GLU A 128 -18.23 -4.16 -57.29
CA GLU A 128 -18.74 -5.47 -57.67
C GLU A 128 -17.63 -6.45 -58.09
N GLU A 129 -16.54 -5.96 -58.69
CA GLU A 129 -15.37 -6.78 -59.04
C GLU A 129 -14.67 -7.28 -57.77
N LEU A 130 -14.47 -6.39 -56.79
CA LEU A 130 -13.90 -6.72 -55.48
C LEU A 130 -14.76 -7.71 -54.67
N LYS A 131 -16.09 -7.58 -54.73
CA LYS A 131 -17.00 -8.53 -54.05
C LYS A 131 -16.89 -9.95 -54.64
N ASN A 132 -16.74 -10.06 -55.95
CA ASN A 132 -16.60 -11.36 -56.61
C ASN A 132 -15.25 -12.01 -56.26
N GLU A 133 -14.15 -11.24 -56.30
CA GLU A 133 -12.83 -11.74 -55.91
C GLU A 133 -12.79 -12.19 -54.44
N LEU A 134 -13.45 -11.44 -53.54
CA LEU A 134 -13.57 -11.82 -52.14
C LEU A 134 -14.34 -13.13 -51.95
N ALA A 135 -15.44 -13.32 -52.69
CA ALA A 135 -16.25 -14.53 -52.62
C ALA A 135 -15.47 -15.79 -53.07
N GLU A 136 -14.65 -15.67 -54.12
CA GLU A 136 -13.79 -16.78 -54.57
C GLU A 136 -12.75 -17.16 -53.51
N LEU A 137 -12.11 -16.17 -52.87
CA LEU A 137 -11.14 -16.41 -51.80
C LEU A 137 -11.77 -17.08 -50.56
N GLU A 138 -12.98 -16.66 -50.18
CA GLU A 138 -13.72 -17.26 -49.07
C GLU A 138 -14.05 -18.74 -49.35
N GLU A 139 -14.45 -19.06 -50.58
CA GLU A 139 -14.74 -20.44 -50.98
C GLU A 139 -13.48 -21.32 -50.99
N GLU A 140 -12.36 -20.81 -51.50
CA GLU A 140 -11.07 -21.51 -51.47
C GLU A 140 -10.63 -21.83 -50.04
N GLU A 141 -10.74 -20.88 -49.11
CA GLU A 141 -10.33 -21.09 -47.72
C GLU A 141 -11.28 -22.05 -46.97
N LEU A 142 -12.59 -21.96 -47.23
CA LEU A 142 -13.58 -22.87 -46.65
C LEU A 142 -13.33 -24.32 -47.10
N ASN A 143 -13.12 -24.52 -48.41
CA ASN A 143 -12.81 -25.84 -48.98
C ASN A 143 -11.54 -26.43 -48.37
N LYS A 144 -10.50 -25.62 -48.18
CA LYS A 144 -9.27 -26.06 -47.53
C LYS A 144 -9.51 -26.53 -46.09
N ARG A 145 -10.30 -25.79 -45.30
CA ARG A 145 -10.64 -26.17 -43.92
C ARG A 145 -11.52 -27.42 -43.84
N LEU A 146 -12.39 -27.64 -44.81
CA LEU A 146 -13.23 -28.83 -44.92
C LEU A 146 -12.41 -30.08 -45.29
N MET A 147 -11.42 -29.95 -46.17
CA MET A 147 -10.52 -31.05 -46.52
C MET A 147 -9.63 -31.51 -45.35
N ASP A 148 -9.31 -30.61 -44.41
CA ASP A 148 -8.52 -30.95 -43.22
C ASP A 148 -9.32 -31.70 -42.12
N ALA A 149 -10.65 -31.82 -42.25
CA ALA A 149 -11.52 -32.45 -41.26
C ALA A 149 -11.87 -33.92 -41.61
N ASP A 150 -10.89 -34.82 -41.52
CA ASP A 150 -11.03 -36.25 -41.84
C ASP A 150 -11.49 -37.09 -40.61
N HIS A 151 -12.74 -37.58 -40.69
CA HIS A 151 -13.38 -38.78 -40.09
C HIS A 151 -12.91 -39.36 -38.73
N VAL A 152 -13.76 -39.32 -37.69
CA VAL A 152 -13.65 -40.18 -36.48
C VAL A 152 -14.56 -41.44 -36.57
N PRO A 153 -14.04 -42.67 -36.36
CA PRO A 153 -14.80 -43.92 -36.51
C PRO A 153 -15.77 -44.25 -35.36
N LEU A 154 -16.94 -44.77 -35.73
CA LEU A 154 -17.93 -45.43 -34.84
C LEU A 154 -17.46 -46.85 -34.45
N HIS A 155 -17.50 -47.21 -33.16
CA HIS A 155 -17.50 -48.62 -32.71
C HIS A 155 -18.30 -48.84 -31.43
N ALA A 156 -19.15 -49.88 -31.44
CA ALA A 156 -20.01 -50.38 -30.36
C ALA A 156 -19.56 -51.84 -29.95
N PRO A 157 -20.12 -52.51 -28.91
CA PRO A 157 -19.34 -53.15 -27.83
C PRO A 157 -19.33 -54.70 -27.76
N ALA A 158 -18.42 -55.30 -26.96
CA ALA A 158 -18.65 -56.38 -25.94
C ALA A 158 -17.38 -57.20 -25.54
N GLY A 159 -17.15 -57.44 -24.23
CA GLY A 159 -16.68 -58.76 -23.74
C GLY A 159 -15.51 -58.91 -22.72
N ARG A 160 -15.79 -58.74 -21.41
CA ARG A 160 -15.48 -59.64 -20.25
C ARG A 160 -14.03 -59.91 -19.75
N MET A 161 -13.72 -59.45 -18.52
CA MET A 161 -12.86 -60.15 -17.52
C MET A 161 -13.33 -59.86 -16.06
N LYS A 162 -13.11 -60.81 -15.14
CA LYS A 162 -13.69 -60.93 -13.78
C LYS A 162 -12.88 -60.21 -12.65
N SER A 163 -13.65 -59.85 -11.61
CA SER A 163 -13.50 -59.24 -10.24
C SER A 163 -12.20 -59.44 -9.41
N PRO A 164 -11.96 -58.60 -8.36
CA PRO A 164 -12.65 -58.72 -7.05
C PRO A 164 -13.12 -57.42 -6.36
N GLU A 165 -14.06 -57.59 -5.42
CA GLU A 165 -14.89 -56.61 -4.67
C GLU A 165 -14.13 -55.59 -3.79
N ILE A 166 -14.57 -54.32 -3.78
CA ILE A 166 -14.55 -53.43 -2.61
C ILE A 166 -15.80 -52.51 -2.65
N HIS A 167 -16.51 -52.50 -1.53
CA HIS A 167 -17.74 -51.79 -1.14
C HIS A 167 -18.02 -50.41 -1.78
N ILE A 168 -19.25 -50.23 -2.30
CA ILE A 168 -19.82 -48.92 -2.65
C ILE A 168 -21.02 -48.69 -1.72
N ALA A 169 -20.87 -47.76 -0.79
CA ALA A 169 -21.95 -47.16 -0.02
C ALA A 169 -21.96 -45.67 -0.42
N GLU A 170 -22.52 -45.38 -1.59
CA GLU A 170 -22.58 -44.02 -2.16
C GLU A 170 -23.83 -43.81 -3.03
N GLU A 171 -24.91 -44.58 -2.81
CA GLU A 171 -26.22 -44.34 -3.47
C GLU A 171 -27.21 -43.57 -2.58
N ASP A 172 -27.01 -43.52 -1.26
CA ASP A 172 -27.96 -42.91 -0.31
C ASP A 172 -27.78 -41.38 -0.18
N ASP A 173 -26.66 -40.83 -0.66
CA ASP A 173 -26.33 -39.40 -0.55
C ASP A 173 -26.82 -38.60 -1.78
N GLU A 174 -26.83 -39.19 -2.98
CA GLU A 174 -27.29 -38.51 -4.20
C GLU A 174 -28.82 -38.32 -4.21
N GLU A 175 -29.59 -39.28 -3.69
CA GLU A 175 -31.06 -39.21 -3.66
C GLU A 175 -31.56 -38.16 -2.65
N ALA A 176 -30.84 -37.98 -1.53
CA ALA A 176 -31.12 -36.93 -0.57
C ALA A 176 -30.86 -35.52 -1.16
N GLN A 177 -29.75 -35.36 -1.88
CA GLN A 177 -29.38 -34.10 -2.53
C GLN A 177 -30.35 -33.72 -3.66
N LEU A 178 -30.83 -34.69 -4.45
CA LEU A 178 -31.79 -34.45 -5.52
C LEU A 178 -33.14 -33.94 -4.97
N LYS A 179 -33.56 -34.47 -3.82
CA LYS A 179 -34.84 -34.11 -3.18
C LYS A 179 -34.81 -32.71 -2.57
N GLU A 180 -33.68 -32.31 -1.99
CA GLU A 180 -33.49 -30.95 -1.45
C GLU A 180 -33.52 -29.91 -2.57
N LEU A 181 -32.89 -30.19 -3.71
CA LEU A 181 -32.84 -29.28 -4.86
C LEU A 181 -34.21 -29.11 -5.52
N GLN A 182 -35.03 -30.17 -5.57
CA GLN A 182 -36.42 -30.11 -6.04
C GLN A 182 -37.34 -29.32 -5.10
N ALA A 183 -37.12 -29.39 -3.78
CA ALA A 183 -37.90 -28.63 -2.81
C ALA A 183 -37.56 -27.13 -2.84
N ALA A 184 -36.31 -26.76 -3.11
CA ALA A 184 -35.87 -25.37 -3.23
C ALA A 184 -36.42 -24.66 -4.49
N LEU A 185 -36.78 -25.40 -5.54
CA LEU A 185 -37.32 -24.86 -6.79
C LEU A 185 -38.85 -24.72 -6.81
N ALA A 186 -39.53 -25.28 -5.80
CA ALA A 186 -40.99 -25.30 -5.69
C ALA A 186 -41.54 -24.30 -4.64
N MET A 187 -40.71 -23.36 -4.16
CA MET A 187 -41.12 -22.18 -3.36
C MET A 187 -40.93 -20.88 -4.14
#